data_AF-A0AAW4QBU7-F1
#
_entry.id   AF-A0AAW4QBU7-F1
#
_cell.length_a   1.000
_cell.length_b   1.000
_cell.length_c   1.000
_cell.angle_alpha   90.00
_cell.angle_beta   90.00
_cell.angle_gamma   90.00
#
_symmetry.space_group_name_H-M   'P 1'
#
loop_
_entity.id
_entity.type
_entity.pdbx_description
1 polymer ?
#
loop_
_entity_poly.entity_id
_entity_poly.type
_entity_poly.pdbx_seq_one_letter_code
_entity_poly.pdbx_strand_id
1 'polypeptide(L)' 'MNNFDELLAEPVPARDIQAERREQFRQANASQALEGLHMDAHDLAIQERVINGELTPDQAVAEYLKLAKRGA' A
#
# COMPACT_ATOMS: atom_id res chain seq x y z
N MET A 1 -11.16 38.46 14.81
CA MET A 1 -10.62 37.19 14.30
C MET A 1 -11.46 36.82 13.11
N ASN A 2 -10.83 36.58 11.96
CA ASN A 2 -11.55 36.18 10.75
C ASN A 2 -11.80 34.68 10.83
N ASN A 3 -12.97 34.19 10.37
CA ASN A 3 -13.34 32.76 10.41
C ASN A 3 -12.32 31.82 9.73
N PHE A 4 -11.44 32.35 8.87
CA PHE A 4 -10.33 31.59 8.27
C PHE A 4 -9.24 31.20 9.27
N ASP A 5 -8.99 32.03 10.28
CA ASP A 5 -7.97 31.75 11.30
C ASP A 5 -8.40 30.60 12.22
N GLU A 6 -9.71 30.45 12.45
CA GLU A 6 -10.29 29.32 13.21
C GLU A 6 -10.22 27.99 12.43
N LEU A 7 -10.46 28.00 11.12
CA LEU A 7 -10.33 26.82 10.25
C LEU A 7 -8.90 26.27 10.16
N LEU A 8 -7.89 27.14 10.28
CA LEU A 8 -6.47 26.74 10.32
C LEU A 8 -6.00 26.31 11.72
N ALA A 9 -6.79 26.61 12.75
CA ALA A 9 -6.49 26.24 14.14
C ALA A 9 -6.98 24.83 14.49
N GLU A 10 -7.84 24.23 13.67
CA GLU A 10 -8.28 22.85 13.87
C GLU A 10 -7.11 21.87 13.62
N PRO A 11 -6.75 21.02 14.61
CA PRO A 11 -5.69 20.04 14.42
C PRO A 11 -6.13 19.00 13.38
N VAL A 12 -5.41 18.93 12.26
CA VAL A 12 -5.61 17.87 11.27
C VAL A 12 -5.21 16.54 11.92
N PRO A 13 -6.10 15.54 11.96
CA PRO A 13 -5.76 14.24 12.53
C PRO A 13 -4.59 13.63 11.76
N ALA A 14 -3.65 13.02 12.50
CA ALA A 14 -2.54 12.31 11.90
C ALA A 14 -3.08 11.20 10.98
N ARG A 15 -2.56 11.14 9.76
CA ARG A 15 -2.93 10.11 8.79
C ARG A 15 -2.47 8.74 9.26
N ASP A 16 -3.37 7.78 9.29
CA ASP A 16 -3.02 6.37 9.47
C ASP A 16 -2.54 5.80 8.13
N ILE A 17 -1.25 5.97 7.86
CA ILE A 17 -0.62 5.54 6.61
C ILE A 17 -0.74 4.02 6.41
N GLN A 18 -0.77 3.23 7.49
CA GLN A 18 -0.90 1.77 7.37
C GLN A 18 -2.32 1.40 6.94
N ALA A 19 -3.34 1.99 7.57
CA ALA A 19 -4.73 1.78 7.17
C ALA A 19 -4.98 2.22 5.71
N GLU A 20 -4.44 3.38 5.31
CA GLU A 20 -4.52 3.87 3.93
C GLU A 20 -3.89 2.88 2.94
N ARG A 21 -2.67 2.39 3.22
CA ARG A 21 -2.00 1.42 2.35
C ARG A 21 -2.74 0.09 2.29
N ARG A 22 -3.27 -0.38 3.42
CA ARG A 22 -4.06 -1.62 3.47
C ARG A 22 -5.30 -1.51 2.60
N GLU A 23 -5.98 -0.37 2.64
CA GLU A 23 -7.14 -0.11 1.79
C GLU A 23 -6.76 -0.04 0.31
N GLN A 24 -5.63 0.60 -0.03
CA GLN A 24 -5.12 0.64 -1.41
C GLN A 24 -4.82 -0.76 -1.96
N PHE A 25 -4.13 -1.61 -1.20
CA PHE A 25 -3.88 -2.99 -1.62
C PHE A 25 -5.16 -3.82 -1.71
N ARG A 26 -6.12 -3.63 -0.80
CA ARG A 26 -7.43 -4.29 -0.88
C ARG A 26 -8.13 -3.96 -2.19
N GLN A 27 -8.14 -2.70 -2.60
CA GLN A 27 -8.74 -2.27 -3.87
C GLN A 27 -7.97 -2.80 -5.08
N ALA A 28 -6.63 -2.73 -5.06
CA ALA A 28 -5.79 -3.25 -6.14
C ALA A 28 -5.99 -4.75 -6.35
N ASN A 29 -5.99 -5.54 -5.27
CA ASN A 29 -6.20 -6.99 -5.32
C ASN A 29 -7.61 -7.33 -5.80
N ALA A 30 -8.63 -6.59 -5.37
CA ALA A 30 -9.99 -6.77 -5.87
C ALA A 30 -10.09 -6.48 -7.38
N SER A 31 -9.44 -5.41 -7.84
CA SER A 31 -9.37 -5.06 -9.27
C SER A 31 -8.74 -6.19 -10.09
N GLN A 32 -7.62 -6.75 -9.63
CA GLN A 32 -6.96 -7.87 -10.30
C GLN A 32 -7.79 -9.16 -10.30
N ALA A 33 -8.50 -9.44 -9.20
CA ALA A 33 -9.37 -10.61 -9.10
C ALA A 33 -10.52 -10.57 -10.11
N LEU A 34 -11.03 -9.39 -10.47
CA LEU A 34 -12.04 -9.24 -11.53
C LEU A 34 -11.50 -9.70 -12.91
N GLU A 35 -10.20 -9.61 -13.13
CA GLU A 35 -9.50 -10.08 -14.33
C GLU A 35 -9.01 -11.54 -14.19
N GLY A 36 -9.40 -12.24 -13.12
CA GLY A 36 -8.97 -13.62 -12.83
C GLY A 36 -7.55 -13.74 -12.27
N LEU A 37 -6.86 -12.62 -12.01
CA LEU A 37 -5.51 -12.58 -11.45
C LEU A 37 -5.61 -12.57 -9.92
N HIS A 38 -5.10 -13.63 -9.29
CA HIS A 38 -5.14 -13.79 -7.84
C HIS A 38 -3.74 -13.65 -7.26
N MET A 39 -3.63 -12.92 -6.15
CA MET A 39 -2.38 -12.81 -5.39
C MET A 39 -2.09 -14.12 -4.69
N ASP A 40 -0.88 -14.63 -4.89
CA ASP A 40 -0.41 -15.79 -4.17
C ASP A 40 0.11 -15.41 -2.76
N ALA A 41 0.53 -16.41 -1.99
CA ALA A 41 1.02 -16.18 -0.63
C ALA A 41 2.29 -15.31 -0.59
N HIS A 42 3.12 -15.36 -1.63
CA HIS A 42 4.34 -14.56 -1.71
C HIS A 42 4.02 -13.10 -2.04
N ASP A 43 3.08 -12.86 -2.96
CA ASP A 43 2.56 -11.53 -3.27
C ASP A 43 2.04 -10.86 -2.01
N LEU A 44 1.14 -11.54 -1.29
CA LEU A 44 0.53 -11.01 -0.06
C LEU A 44 1.58 -10.70 1.02
N ALA A 45 2.63 -11.52 1.13
CA ALA A 45 3.72 -11.27 2.08
C ALA A 45 4.53 -10.02 1.72
N ILE A 46 4.81 -9.75 0.44
CA ILE A 46 5.47 -8.51 0.02
C ILE A 46 4.57 -7.30 0.32
N GLN A 47 3.28 -7.39 0.00
CA GLN A 47 2.33 -6.30 0.22
C GLN A 47 2.24 -5.92 1.70
N GLU A 48 2.17 -6.89 2.62
CA GLU A 48 2.11 -6.63 4.06
C GLU A 48 3.37 -5.91 4.57
N ARG A 49 4.55 -6.25 4.03
CA ARG A 49 5.80 -5.55 4.36
C ARG A 49 5.79 -4.09 3.86
N VAL A 50 5.17 -3.81 2.72
CA VAL A 50 4.98 -2.43 2.24
C VAL A 50 3.98 -1.67 3.12
N ILE A 51 2.88 -2.31 3.51
CA ILE A 51 1.88 -1.72 4.42
C ILE A 51 2.54 -1.29 5.73
N ASN A 52 3.35 -2.17 6.32
CA ASN A 52 4.08 -1.90 7.58
C ASN A 52 5.26 -0.93 7.41
N GLY A 53 5.62 -0.56 6.17
CA GLY A 53 6.73 0.34 5.88
C GLY A 53 8.11 -0.31 5.99
N GLU A 54 8.17 -1.64 6.06
CA GLU A 54 9.40 -2.43 6.04
C GLU A 54 10.04 -2.48 4.64
N LEU A 55 9.23 -2.29 3.60
CA LEU A 55 9.66 -2.16 2.22
C LEU A 55 9.15 -0.87 1.58
N THR A 56 10.00 -0.23 0.80
CA THR A 56 9.57 0.78 -0.18
C THR A 56 8.98 0.10 -1.43
N PRO A 57 8.20 0.82 -2.25
CA PRO A 57 7.70 0.28 -3.52
C PRO A 57 8.81 -0.25 -4.44
N ASP A 58 9.92 0.47 -4.58
CA ASP A 58 11.05 0.05 -5.41
C ASP A 58 11.70 -1.24 -4.90
N GLN A 59 11.81 -1.39 -3.57
CA GLN A 59 12.32 -2.62 -2.97
C GLN A 59 11.36 -3.80 -3.17
N ALA A 60 10.05 -3.57 -3.09
CA ALA A 60 9.05 -4.60 -3.40
C ALA A 60 9.14 -5.07 -4.86
N VAL A 61 9.30 -4.15 -5.82
CA VAL A 61 9.55 -4.48 -7.23
C VAL A 61 10.82 -5.32 -7.39
N ALA A 62 11.90 -4.96 -6.68
CA ALA A 62 13.13 -5.74 -6.73
C ALA A 62 12.95 -7.19 -6.21
N GLU A 63 12.10 -7.42 -5.19
CA GLU A 63 11.76 -8.77 -4.73
C GLU A 63 11.02 -9.58 -5.81
N TYR A 64 10.03 -8.99 -6.48
CA TYR A 64 9.34 -9.65 -7.59
C TYR A 64 10.29 -10.02 -8.74
N LEU A 65 11.21 -9.13 -9.10
CA LEU A 65 12.20 -9.40 -10.15
C LEU A 65 13.18 -10.53 -9.78
N LYS A 66 13.53 -10.69 -8.50
CA LYS A 66 14.37 -11.80 -8.04
C LYS A 66 13.66 -13.14 -8.19
N LEU A 67 12.36 -13.21 -7.89
CA LEU A 67 11.56 -14.43 -8.04
C LEU A 67 11.43 -14.84 -9.50
N ALA A 68 11.09 -13.88 -10.37
CA ALA A 68 10.95 -14.13 -11.80
C ALA A 68 12.24 -14.70 -12.42
N LYS A 69 13.41 -14.22 -11.96
CA LYS A 69 14.72 -14.73 -12.39
C LYS A 69 15.08 -16.12 -11.86
N ARG A 70 14.44 -16.58 -10.77
CA ARG A 70 14.68 -17.91 -10.18
C ARG A 70 13.80 -19.01 -10.77
N GLY A 71 12.70 -18.62 -11.42
CA GLY A 71 11.79 -19.53 -12.13
C GLY A 71 12.09 -19.67 -13.63
N ALA A 72 13.19 -19.10 -14.13
CA ALA A 72 13.64 -19.15 -15.53
C ALA A 72 14.81 -20.13 -15.71
#